data_AF-A0A2B4RGX1-F1
#
_entry.id   AF-A0A2B4RGX1-F1
#
_cell.length_a   1.000
_cell.length_b   1.000
_cell.length_c   1.000
_cell.angle_alpha   90.00
_cell.angle_beta   90.00
_cell.angle_gamma   90.00
#
_symmetry.space_group_name_H-M   'P 1'
#
loop_
_entity.id
_entity.type
_entity.pdbx_description
1 polymer ?
#
loop_
_entity_poly.entity_id
_entity_poly.type
_entity_poly.pdbx_seq_one_letter_code
_entity_poly.pdbx_strand_id
1 'polypeptide(L)'
;MQVCAGQKSGGEAEIHTMRNIFEGDETDSALLVDVFNAFNSLNRAAALNNIRVLCPLIAIYVINTYRVPACLFVFGGSELKFAEGTTQGDPFVMSMYAISLQPLMSLLQNRSTAKQCWLADDATGAGSLAEPEKEDHAKEMFAETSIKITTEGLKHLGAALGSRSYLEQYVGSKVEEWVKEVTRLVEFARSQPQASYAAFTFGLPHRWTYFMRTLPDIENLLQPLEHAISDVLIPSLIERNCSEEERSLVALLVSMGGFGLINPSDTADTEYSAYVRVSAPLVSKIEVQSHEIPEEAEVQRLVYVTRKEKDDRLNEKLEKVKALVPDKTQRAVYLACETGASNWLTVIPLKDMDFDLNKRKFRDAVRLRYDWPIPNNSSVCVCGSLFTVDHAMICQRGGLVIQRHNEIRDLQAELLDMVCYDEQVEPALQPITGQEFLRGTNQAPYARLDVHCRGFWERQRAAFFRYKGVSFQR
;
A
#
# COMPACT_ATOMS: atom_id res chain seq x y z
N MET A 1 -16.09 -27.11 3.15
CA MET A 1 -15.60 -26.45 4.39
C MET A 1 -16.04 -24.98 4.39
N GLN A 2 -16.25 -24.33 5.55
CA GLN A 2 -16.62 -22.90 5.66
C GLN A 2 -15.39 -22.09 6.09
N VAL A 3 -15.03 -21.06 5.32
CA VAL A 3 -13.75 -20.34 5.51
C VAL A 3 -13.91 -18.95 6.15
N CYS A 4 -15.14 -18.47 6.40
CA CYS A 4 -15.37 -17.16 7.01
C CYS A 4 -15.28 -17.11 8.55
N ALA A 5 -14.96 -18.23 9.22
CA ALA A 5 -14.91 -18.35 10.68
C ALA A 5 -13.54 -17.98 11.29
N GLY A 6 -12.79 -17.07 10.66
CA GLY A 6 -11.49 -16.59 11.17
C GLY A 6 -10.25 -17.27 10.56
N GLN A 7 -10.42 -18.05 9.49
CA GLN A 7 -9.28 -18.59 8.75
C GLN A 7 -8.55 -17.49 8.00
N LYS A 8 -7.23 -17.41 8.22
CA LYS A 8 -6.39 -16.42 7.53
C LYS A 8 -6.37 -16.71 6.03
N SER A 9 -6.67 -15.69 5.23
CA SER A 9 -6.73 -15.79 3.76
C SER A 9 -7.74 -16.81 3.23
N GLY A 10 -8.80 -17.11 3.99
CA GLY A 10 -9.81 -18.12 3.63
C GLY A 10 -10.47 -17.90 2.26
N GLY A 11 -10.88 -16.68 1.94
CA GLY A 11 -11.56 -16.38 0.66
C GLY A 11 -10.69 -16.55 -0.57
N GLU A 12 -9.40 -16.16 -0.50
CA GLU A 12 -8.46 -16.44 -1.59
C GLU A 12 -8.20 -17.95 -1.71
N ALA A 13 -8.06 -18.67 -0.59
CA ALA A 13 -7.82 -20.11 -0.61
C ALA A 13 -9.01 -20.88 -1.20
N GLU A 14 -10.23 -20.45 -0.91
CA GLU A 14 -11.44 -20.98 -1.53
C GLU A 14 -11.45 -20.81 -3.05
N ILE A 15 -11.06 -19.63 -3.57
CA ILE A 15 -10.98 -19.40 -5.03
C ILE A 15 -10.02 -20.37 -5.69
N HIS A 16 -8.84 -20.57 -5.08
CA HIS A 16 -7.84 -21.51 -5.59
C HIS A 16 -8.33 -22.95 -5.52
N THR A 17 -8.95 -23.37 -4.41
CA THR A 17 -9.55 -24.70 -4.28
C THR A 17 -10.64 -24.91 -5.33
N MET A 18 -11.54 -23.95 -5.51
CA MET A 18 -12.63 -24.10 -6.46
C MET A 18 -12.13 -24.16 -7.90
N ARG A 19 -11.07 -23.42 -8.24
CA ARG A 19 -10.39 -23.55 -9.53
C ARG A 19 -9.82 -24.96 -9.73
N ASN A 20 -9.05 -25.46 -8.77
CA ASN A 20 -8.46 -26.80 -8.86
C ASN A 20 -9.52 -27.89 -8.99
N ILE A 21 -10.65 -27.75 -8.27
CA ILE A 21 -11.78 -28.68 -8.39
C ILE A 21 -12.41 -28.59 -9.78
N PHE A 22 -12.65 -27.37 -10.28
CA PHE A 22 -13.30 -27.13 -11.56
C PHE A 22 -12.45 -27.58 -12.75
N GLU A 23 -11.14 -27.44 -12.68
CA GLU A 23 -10.18 -27.86 -13.71
C GLU A 23 -9.85 -29.36 -13.64
N GLY A 24 -10.31 -30.07 -12.59
CA GLY A 24 -10.09 -31.50 -12.44
C GLY A 24 -10.96 -32.34 -13.38
N ASP A 25 -10.40 -33.45 -13.88
CA ASP A 25 -11.06 -34.36 -14.85
C ASP A 25 -12.40 -34.94 -14.39
N GLU A 26 -12.68 -34.95 -13.09
CA GLU A 26 -13.91 -35.49 -12.49
C GLU A 26 -15.04 -34.46 -12.35
N THR A 27 -14.83 -33.22 -12.81
CA THR A 27 -15.78 -32.12 -12.65
C THR A 27 -16.30 -31.64 -14.00
N ASP A 28 -17.61 -31.75 -14.21
CA ASP A 28 -18.27 -31.26 -15.43
C ASP A 28 -18.85 -29.85 -15.24
N SER A 29 -19.19 -29.48 -14.00
CA SER A 29 -19.87 -28.21 -13.72
C SER A 29 -19.62 -27.67 -12.32
N ALA A 30 -19.83 -26.37 -12.16
CA ALA A 30 -19.90 -25.70 -10.87
C ALA A 30 -21.25 -24.95 -10.73
N LEU A 31 -21.84 -25.05 -9.55
CA LEU A 31 -23.05 -24.34 -9.14
C LEU A 31 -22.68 -23.33 -8.05
N LEU A 32 -22.88 -22.05 -8.37
CA LEU A 32 -22.74 -20.96 -7.42
C LEU A 32 -24.12 -20.59 -6.90
N VAL A 33 -24.25 -20.52 -5.57
CA VAL A 33 -25.48 -20.18 -4.87
C VAL A 33 -25.20 -18.99 -3.97
N ASP A 34 -25.94 -17.92 -4.21
CA ASP A 34 -25.96 -16.71 -3.39
C ASP A 34 -27.32 -16.60 -2.70
N VAL A 35 -27.31 -16.26 -1.41
CA VAL A 35 -28.53 -16.21 -0.59
C VAL A 35 -29.02 -14.77 -0.50
N PHE A 36 -30.21 -14.52 -1.08
CA PHE A 36 -30.81 -13.20 -1.00
C PHE A 36 -31.03 -12.75 0.45
N ASN A 37 -30.47 -11.59 0.79
CA ASN A 37 -30.62 -10.97 2.12
C ASN A 37 -30.18 -11.91 3.27
N ALA A 38 -29.11 -12.67 3.03
CA ALA A 38 -28.56 -13.72 3.89
C ALA A 38 -28.56 -13.40 5.39
N PHE A 39 -27.83 -12.35 5.78
CA PHE A 39 -27.64 -11.99 7.18
C PHE A 39 -28.94 -11.61 7.88
N ASN A 40 -29.94 -11.10 7.15
CA ASN A 40 -31.21 -10.69 7.74
C ASN A 40 -32.25 -11.80 7.75
N SER A 41 -32.10 -12.80 6.89
CA SER A 41 -33.08 -13.87 6.67
C SER A 41 -32.71 -15.18 7.39
N LEU A 42 -31.54 -15.24 8.04
CA LEU A 42 -31.15 -16.39 8.85
C LEU A 42 -32.18 -16.63 9.97
N ASN A 43 -32.73 -17.85 10.07
CA ASN A 43 -33.61 -18.17 11.19
C ASN A 43 -32.83 -18.14 12.52
N ARG A 44 -33.02 -17.07 13.28
CA ARG A 44 -32.24 -16.80 14.49
C ARG A 44 -32.44 -17.86 15.58
N ALA A 45 -33.67 -18.35 15.75
CA ALA A 45 -33.95 -19.38 16.75
C ALA A 45 -33.22 -20.69 16.43
N ALA A 46 -33.25 -21.12 15.17
CA ALA A 46 -32.51 -22.29 14.70
C ALA A 46 -31.01 -22.09 14.82
N ALA A 47 -30.49 -20.92 14.41
CA ALA A 47 -29.09 -20.55 14.54
C ALA A 47 -28.58 -20.65 16.00
N LEU A 48 -29.30 -20.05 16.95
CA LEU A 48 -28.97 -20.11 18.37
C LEU A 48 -28.98 -21.53 18.92
N ASN A 49 -29.95 -22.36 18.51
CA ASN A 49 -29.99 -23.76 18.91
C ASN A 49 -28.82 -24.57 18.32
N ASN A 50 -28.50 -24.36 17.05
CA ASN A 50 -27.38 -25.02 16.37
C ASN A 50 -26.05 -24.66 17.05
N ILE A 51 -25.82 -23.37 17.33
CA ILE A 51 -24.58 -22.90 17.99
C ILE A 51 -24.44 -23.50 19.38
N ARG A 52 -25.54 -23.61 20.15
CA ARG A 52 -25.52 -24.25 21.46
C ARG A 52 -25.00 -25.68 21.43
N VAL A 53 -25.24 -26.40 20.34
CA VAL A 53 -24.79 -27.79 20.15
C VAL A 53 -23.39 -27.84 19.54
N LEU A 54 -23.15 -27.08 18.47
CA LEU A 54 -21.95 -27.17 17.64
C LEU A 54 -20.74 -26.43 18.23
N CYS A 55 -20.97 -25.31 18.94
CA CYS A 55 -19.91 -24.53 19.55
C CYS A 55 -20.32 -23.98 20.93
N PRO A 56 -20.40 -24.84 21.96
CA PRO A 56 -20.85 -24.44 23.30
C PRO A 56 -20.01 -23.30 23.91
N LEU A 57 -18.74 -23.20 23.53
CA LEU A 57 -17.80 -22.18 24.03
C LEU A 57 -18.28 -20.75 23.76
N ILE A 58 -18.85 -20.47 22.59
CA ILE A 58 -19.34 -19.13 22.24
C ILE A 58 -20.84 -18.97 22.49
N ALA A 59 -21.56 -20.08 22.68
CA ALA A 59 -23.02 -20.12 22.71
C ALA A 59 -23.62 -19.19 23.77
N ILE A 60 -23.03 -19.11 24.96
CA ILE A 60 -23.51 -18.24 26.04
C ILE A 60 -23.54 -16.78 25.60
N TYR A 61 -22.45 -16.32 24.98
CA TYR A 61 -22.34 -14.95 24.50
C TYR A 61 -23.34 -14.71 23.37
N VAL A 62 -23.34 -15.55 22.33
CA VAL A 62 -24.22 -15.38 21.17
C VAL A 62 -25.70 -15.40 21.59
N ILE A 63 -26.10 -16.31 22.48
CA ILE A 63 -27.48 -16.36 23.00
C ILE A 63 -27.82 -15.09 23.78
N ASN A 64 -26.95 -14.62 24.66
CA ASN A 64 -27.22 -13.40 25.42
C ASN A 64 -27.35 -12.16 24.52
N THR A 65 -26.56 -12.09 23.45
CA THR A 65 -26.60 -10.99 22.48
C THR A 65 -27.84 -11.05 21.59
N TYR A 66 -28.23 -12.24 21.12
CA TYR A 66 -29.20 -12.38 20.01
C TYR A 66 -30.57 -12.96 20.41
N ARG A 67 -30.76 -13.48 21.63
CA ARG A 67 -32.04 -14.11 22.04
C ARG A 67 -33.24 -13.16 22.05
N VAL A 68 -32.99 -11.86 22.19
CA VAL A 68 -34.04 -10.83 22.18
C VAL A 68 -34.06 -10.18 20.79
N PRO A 69 -35.24 -9.88 20.22
CA PRO A 69 -35.32 -9.06 19.02
C PRO A 69 -34.57 -7.74 19.18
N ALA A 70 -33.76 -7.37 18.18
CA ALA A 70 -33.02 -6.12 18.20
C ALA A 70 -33.97 -4.95 17.88
N CYS A 71 -33.74 -3.79 18.50
CA CYS A 71 -34.49 -2.57 18.24
C CYS A 71 -33.81 -1.78 17.11
N LEU A 72 -34.52 -1.58 16.00
CA LEU A 72 -34.09 -0.71 14.91
C LEU A 72 -34.81 0.63 15.03
N PHE A 73 -34.03 1.71 15.12
CA PHE A 73 -34.57 3.07 15.18
C PHE A 73 -34.62 3.65 13.77
N VAL A 74 -35.83 3.99 13.32
CA VAL A 74 -36.04 4.62 12.02
C VAL A 74 -36.02 6.14 12.18
N PHE A 75 -35.47 6.84 11.19
CA PHE A 75 -35.48 8.31 11.16
C PHE A 75 -36.93 8.81 11.29
N GLY A 76 -37.20 9.64 12.30
CA GLY A 76 -38.57 10.02 12.69
C GLY A 76 -39.06 9.40 14.00
N GLY A 77 -38.25 8.57 14.66
CA GLY A 77 -38.47 8.14 16.06
C GLY A 77 -39.31 6.87 16.24
N SER A 78 -39.71 6.21 15.16
CA SER A 78 -40.37 4.91 15.21
C SER A 78 -39.37 3.77 15.44
N GLU A 79 -39.77 2.78 16.23
CA GLU A 79 -38.97 1.59 16.55
C GLU A 79 -39.54 0.36 15.83
N LEU A 80 -38.67 -0.45 15.23
CA LEU A 80 -39.00 -1.75 14.65
C LEU A 80 -38.25 -2.85 15.41
N LYS A 81 -38.94 -3.97 15.67
CA LYS A 81 -38.32 -5.13 16.32
C LYS A 81 -37.87 -6.14 15.26
N PHE A 82 -36.58 -6.45 15.28
CA PHE A 82 -35.92 -7.34 14.35
C PHE A 82 -35.62 -8.68 15.02
N ALA A 83 -36.42 -9.71 14.68
CA ALA A 83 -36.38 -11.03 15.33
C ALA A 83 -35.62 -12.11 14.53
N GLU A 84 -35.38 -11.88 13.24
CA GLU A 84 -34.65 -12.80 12.35
C GLU A 84 -33.24 -12.29 12.10
N GLY A 85 -32.38 -13.11 11.51
CA GLY A 85 -31.05 -12.69 11.09
C GLY A 85 -30.06 -12.45 12.23
N THR A 86 -28.96 -11.84 11.82
CA THR A 86 -27.84 -11.36 12.62
C THR A 86 -27.77 -9.83 12.53
N THR A 87 -27.03 -9.17 13.42
CA THR A 87 -26.94 -7.71 13.44
C THR A 87 -25.70 -7.28 12.68
N GLN A 88 -25.82 -6.85 11.43
CA GLN A 88 -24.67 -6.45 10.61
C GLN A 88 -23.78 -5.41 11.33
N GLY A 89 -22.47 -5.65 11.32
CA GLY A 89 -21.48 -4.85 12.06
C GLY A 89 -21.16 -5.36 13.47
N ASP A 90 -21.92 -6.33 14.01
CA ASP A 90 -21.56 -6.99 15.26
C ASP A 90 -20.36 -7.96 15.05
N PRO A 91 -19.41 -8.03 16.00
CA PRO A 91 -18.19 -8.84 15.85
C PRO A 91 -18.44 -10.34 15.66
N PHE A 92 -19.56 -10.90 16.13
CA PHE A 92 -19.85 -12.33 16.07
C PHE A 92 -20.73 -12.74 14.88
N VAL A 93 -21.17 -11.79 14.04
CA VAL A 93 -22.06 -12.06 12.89
C VAL A 93 -21.51 -13.17 12.01
N MET A 94 -20.25 -13.06 11.59
CA MET A 94 -19.64 -14.02 10.65
C MET A 94 -19.51 -15.40 11.27
N SER A 95 -19.05 -15.49 12.52
CA SER A 95 -18.93 -16.77 13.24
C SER A 95 -20.30 -17.40 13.50
N MET A 96 -21.29 -16.60 13.90
CA MET A 96 -22.67 -17.05 14.09
C MET A 96 -23.23 -17.64 12.79
N TYR A 97 -23.07 -16.92 11.68
CA TYR A 97 -23.54 -17.35 10.37
C TYR A 97 -22.83 -18.65 9.93
N ALA A 98 -21.50 -18.67 9.99
CA ALA A 98 -20.66 -19.81 9.63
C ALA A 98 -21.04 -21.10 10.36
N ILE A 99 -21.26 -21.02 11.68
CA ILE A 99 -21.60 -22.18 12.52
C ILE A 99 -23.05 -22.61 12.26
N SER A 100 -23.95 -21.66 12.06
CA SER A 100 -25.38 -21.95 11.85
C SER A 100 -25.63 -22.74 10.57
N LEU A 101 -24.80 -22.57 9.54
CA LEU A 101 -24.90 -23.29 8.28
C LEU A 101 -24.26 -24.68 8.29
N GLN A 102 -23.47 -25.05 9.30
CA GLN A 102 -22.79 -26.36 9.34
C GLN A 102 -23.74 -27.55 9.15
N PRO A 103 -24.94 -27.60 9.77
CA PRO A 103 -25.86 -28.72 9.55
C PRO A 103 -26.31 -28.86 8.10
N LEU A 104 -26.54 -27.74 7.40
CA LEU A 104 -26.88 -27.74 5.97
C LEU A 104 -25.70 -28.26 5.15
N MET A 105 -24.50 -27.76 5.42
CA MET A 105 -23.28 -28.18 4.73
C MET A 105 -23.03 -29.68 4.89
N SER A 106 -23.16 -30.22 6.11
CA SER A 106 -23.02 -31.66 6.37
C SER A 106 -24.11 -32.48 5.67
N LEU A 107 -25.35 -31.98 5.62
CA LEU A 107 -26.44 -32.64 4.91
C LEU A 107 -26.15 -32.73 3.40
N LEU A 108 -25.63 -31.66 2.80
CA LEU A 108 -25.29 -31.62 1.38
C LEU A 108 -24.11 -32.55 1.06
N GLN A 109 -23.06 -32.54 1.89
CA GLN A 109 -21.94 -33.49 1.80
C GLN A 109 -22.39 -34.96 1.85
N ASN A 110 -23.39 -35.29 2.66
CA ASN A 110 -23.88 -36.66 2.77
C ASN A 110 -24.80 -37.07 1.61
N ARG A 111 -25.33 -36.11 0.84
CA ARG A 111 -26.30 -36.35 -0.25
C ARG A 111 -25.70 -36.26 -1.64
N SER A 112 -24.51 -35.70 -1.77
CA SER A 112 -23.85 -35.44 -3.05
C SER A 112 -22.37 -35.75 -2.95
N THR A 113 -21.79 -36.23 -4.05
CA THR A 113 -20.33 -36.37 -4.22
C THR A 113 -19.68 -35.03 -4.61
N ALA A 114 -20.47 -33.99 -4.87
CA ALA A 114 -19.96 -32.66 -5.20
C ALA A 114 -19.09 -32.10 -4.06
N LYS A 115 -17.93 -31.58 -4.43
CA LYS A 115 -17.06 -30.86 -3.51
C LYS A 115 -17.62 -29.46 -3.30
N GLN A 116 -17.56 -28.99 -2.07
CA GLN A 116 -18.22 -27.74 -1.67
C GLN A 116 -17.27 -26.78 -0.94
N CYS A 117 -17.32 -25.51 -1.33
CA CYS A 117 -16.65 -24.39 -0.67
C CYS A 117 -17.68 -23.33 -0.29
N TRP A 118 -17.44 -22.69 0.85
CA TRP A 118 -18.37 -21.76 1.44
C TRP A 118 -17.60 -20.59 2.07
N LEU A 119 -17.93 -19.37 1.65
CA LEU A 119 -17.53 -18.12 2.30
C LEU A 119 -18.79 -17.41 2.77
N ALA A 120 -19.10 -17.55 4.05
CA ALA A 120 -20.36 -17.07 4.62
C ALA A 120 -21.57 -17.64 3.85
N ASP A 121 -22.32 -16.79 3.17
CA ASP A 121 -23.49 -17.11 2.35
C ASP A 121 -23.16 -17.50 0.91
N ASP A 122 -22.00 -17.10 0.40
CA ASP A 122 -21.51 -17.53 -0.91
C ASP A 122 -21.16 -19.02 -0.84
N ALA A 123 -21.99 -19.85 -1.47
CA ALA A 123 -21.79 -21.29 -1.54
C ALA A 123 -21.46 -21.71 -2.96
N THR A 124 -20.44 -22.54 -3.12
CA THR A 124 -20.08 -23.09 -4.43
C THR A 124 -19.88 -24.59 -4.33
N GLY A 125 -20.61 -25.33 -5.16
CA GLY A 125 -20.48 -26.78 -5.30
C GLY A 125 -20.03 -27.15 -6.70
N ALA A 126 -19.10 -28.08 -6.84
CA ALA A 126 -18.60 -28.53 -8.13
C ALA A 126 -18.49 -30.06 -8.18
N GLY A 127 -18.82 -30.64 -9.33
CA GLY A 127 -18.77 -32.08 -9.56
C GLY A 127 -19.28 -32.50 -10.94
N SER A 128 -19.35 -33.82 -11.16
CA SER A 128 -19.79 -34.41 -12.41
C SER A 128 -21.32 -34.30 -12.61
N LEU A 129 -21.72 -34.14 -13.87
CA LEU A 129 -23.11 -34.17 -14.32
C LEU A 129 -23.47 -35.58 -14.80
N ALA A 130 -24.64 -36.07 -14.40
CA ALA A 130 -25.13 -37.38 -14.87
C ALA A 130 -25.37 -37.42 -16.39
N GLU A 131 -25.67 -36.26 -17.01
CA GLU A 131 -25.91 -36.12 -18.46
C GLU A 131 -25.31 -34.79 -18.97
N PRO A 132 -24.02 -34.73 -19.34
CA PRO A 132 -23.34 -33.48 -19.70
C PRO A 132 -23.79 -32.87 -21.05
N GLU A 133 -24.43 -33.65 -21.92
CA GLU A 133 -24.70 -33.28 -23.32
C GLU A 133 -25.99 -32.48 -23.57
N LYS A 134 -26.65 -31.96 -22.54
CA LYS A 134 -27.95 -31.30 -22.69
C LYS A 134 -28.01 -29.88 -22.13
N GLU A 135 -27.13 -29.00 -22.60
CA GLU A 135 -27.17 -27.57 -22.26
C GLU A 135 -28.57 -26.98 -22.50
N ASP A 136 -29.17 -27.25 -23.66
CA ASP A 136 -30.50 -26.73 -24.01
C ASP A 136 -31.60 -27.27 -23.10
N HIS A 137 -31.51 -28.54 -22.69
CA HIS A 137 -32.45 -29.12 -21.74
C HIS A 137 -32.29 -28.55 -20.33
N ALA A 138 -31.05 -28.29 -19.89
CA ALA A 138 -30.80 -27.64 -18.61
C ALA A 138 -31.37 -26.21 -18.62
N LYS A 139 -31.15 -25.46 -19.71
CA LYS A 139 -31.76 -24.12 -19.88
C LYS A 139 -33.28 -24.17 -19.85
N GLU A 140 -33.89 -25.17 -20.49
CA GLU A 140 -35.35 -25.36 -20.48
C GLU A 140 -35.87 -25.73 -19.08
N MET A 141 -35.23 -26.71 -18.41
CA MET A 141 -35.60 -27.19 -17.09
C MET A 141 -35.52 -26.08 -16.02
N PHE A 142 -34.51 -25.21 -16.14
CA PHE A 142 -34.26 -24.13 -15.18
C PHE A 142 -34.80 -22.77 -15.64
N ALA A 143 -35.52 -22.69 -16.78
CA ALA A 143 -36.02 -21.44 -17.36
C ALA A 143 -36.94 -20.65 -16.40
N GLU A 144 -37.73 -21.34 -15.59
CA GLU A 144 -38.64 -20.72 -14.60
C GLU A 144 -37.98 -20.47 -13.23
N THR A 145 -36.71 -20.84 -13.09
CA THR A 145 -35.94 -20.64 -11.85
C THR A 145 -35.03 -19.42 -11.96
N SER A 146 -34.51 -18.96 -10.83
CA SER A 146 -33.50 -17.89 -10.77
C SER A 146 -32.08 -18.37 -11.09
N ILE A 147 -31.91 -19.59 -11.61
CA ILE A 147 -30.60 -20.19 -11.88
C ILE A 147 -30.09 -19.71 -13.24
N LYS A 148 -28.94 -19.02 -13.24
CA LYS A 148 -28.26 -18.57 -14.46
C LYS A 148 -27.25 -19.63 -14.91
N ILE A 149 -27.47 -20.21 -16.08
CA ILE A 149 -26.56 -21.20 -16.68
C ILE A 149 -25.59 -20.48 -17.63
N THR A 150 -24.29 -20.74 -17.47
CA THR A 150 -23.22 -20.20 -18.31
C THR A 150 -22.20 -21.28 -18.61
N THR A 151 -21.75 -21.39 -19.85
CA THR A 151 -20.73 -22.35 -20.28
C THR A 151 -19.33 -21.76 -20.33
N GLU A 152 -19.19 -20.45 -20.52
CA GLU A 152 -17.88 -19.80 -20.62
C GLU A 152 -17.23 -19.51 -19.27
N GLY A 153 -18.02 -19.25 -18.22
CA GLY A 153 -17.50 -18.92 -16.89
C GLY A 153 -18.39 -17.98 -16.10
N LEU A 154 -18.06 -17.81 -14.81
CA LEU A 154 -18.77 -16.96 -13.88
C LEU A 154 -17.80 -16.30 -12.89
N LYS A 155 -18.22 -15.17 -12.30
CA LYS A 155 -17.50 -14.52 -11.21
C LYS A 155 -17.74 -15.30 -9.92
N HIS A 156 -16.67 -15.77 -9.29
CA HIS A 156 -16.66 -16.45 -7.99
C HIS A 156 -15.84 -15.64 -6.99
N LEU A 157 -16.46 -15.14 -5.91
CA LEU A 157 -15.82 -14.36 -4.84
C LEU A 157 -15.02 -13.11 -5.27
N GLY A 158 -15.15 -12.63 -6.50
CA GLY A 158 -14.35 -11.53 -7.04
C GLY A 158 -13.37 -11.93 -8.14
N ALA A 159 -13.10 -13.22 -8.29
CA ALA A 159 -12.24 -13.79 -9.33
C ALA A 159 -13.08 -14.43 -10.45
N ALA A 160 -12.49 -14.57 -11.64
CA ALA A 160 -13.05 -15.37 -12.72
C ALA A 160 -12.82 -16.88 -12.48
N LEU A 161 -13.87 -17.66 -12.70
CA LEU A 161 -13.86 -19.12 -12.75
C LEU A 161 -14.48 -19.55 -14.10
N GLY A 162 -13.74 -20.30 -14.92
CA GLY A 162 -14.21 -20.73 -16.23
C GLY A 162 -13.13 -20.71 -17.31
N SER A 163 -13.55 -20.57 -18.56
CA SER A 163 -12.69 -20.54 -19.73
C SER A 163 -11.71 -19.37 -19.74
N ARG A 164 -10.63 -19.54 -20.50
CA ARG A 164 -9.63 -18.49 -20.72
C ARG A 164 -10.24 -17.23 -21.34
N SER A 165 -11.15 -17.37 -22.30
CA SER A 165 -11.85 -16.25 -22.94
C SER A 165 -12.61 -15.40 -21.93
N TYR A 166 -13.35 -16.04 -21.02
CA TYR A 166 -14.08 -15.34 -19.97
C TYR A 166 -13.15 -14.61 -18.99
N LEU A 167 -12.04 -15.25 -18.60
CA LEU A 167 -11.02 -14.61 -17.76
C LEU A 167 -10.44 -13.36 -18.42
N GLU A 168 -10.06 -13.44 -19.70
CA GLU A 168 -9.50 -12.32 -20.46
C GLU A 168 -10.49 -11.16 -20.59
N GLN A 169 -11.77 -11.46 -20.88
CA GLN A 169 -12.82 -10.45 -20.93
C GLN A 169 -13.05 -9.79 -19.57
N TYR A 170 -13.13 -10.58 -18.50
CA TYR A 170 -13.36 -10.08 -17.14
C TYR A 170 -12.22 -9.20 -16.65
N VAL A 171 -10.98 -9.67 -16.79
CA VAL A 171 -9.77 -8.91 -16.41
C VAL A 171 -9.62 -7.69 -17.30
N GLY A 172 -9.83 -7.81 -18.62
CA GLY A 172 -9.78 -6.67 -19.55
C GLY A 172 -10.74 -5.55 -19.15
N SER A 173 -11.99 -5.88 -18.83
CA SER A 173 -12.97 -4.91 -18.34
C SER A 173 -12.54 -4.23 -17.04
N LYS A 174 -11.91 -4.97 -16.11
CA LYS A 174 -11.37 -4.43 -14.85
C LYS A 174 -10.16 -3.54 -15.07
N VAL A 175 -9.26 -3.93 -15.97
CA VAL A 175 -8.08 -3.14 -16.36
C VAL A 175 -8.51 -1.82 -16.98
N GLU A 176 -9.54 -1.80 -17.83
CA GLU A 176 -10.08 -0.55 -18.37
C GLU A 176 -10.63 0.38 -17.27
N GLU A 177 -11.30 -0.16 -16.24
CA GLU A 177 -11.75 0.60 -15.07
C GLU A 177 -10.55 1.19 -14.32
N TRP A 178 -9.52 0.38 -14.04
CA TRP A 178 -8.33 0.83 -13.33
C TRP A 178 -7.50 1.85 -14.11
N VAL A 179 -7.41 1.71 -15.43
CA VAL A 179 -6.77 2.71 -16.30
C VAL A 179 -7.51 4.06 -16.21
N LYS A 180 -8.85 4.06 -16.15
CA LYS A 180 -9.63 5.28 -15.93
C LYS A 180 -9.36 5.89 -14.56
N GLU A 181 -9.24 5.08 -13.51
CA GLU A 181 -8.90 5.54 -12.15
C GLU A 181 -7.50 6.16 -12.10
N VAL A 182 -6.50 5.52 -12.71
CA VAL A 182 -5.13 6.06 -12.83
C VAL A 182 -5.12 7.37 -13.63
N THR A 183 -5.87 7.44 -14.72
CA THR A 183 -6.03 8.66 -15.52
C THR A 183 -6.68 9.78 -14.72
N ARG A 184 -7.62 9.45 -13.82
CA ARG A 184 -8.20 10.44 -12.93
C ARG A 184 -7.18 10.98 -11.91
N LEU A 185 -6.28 10.13 -11.41
CA LEU A 185 -5.17 10.57 -10.56
C LEU A 185 -4.21 11.52 -11.30
N VAL A 186 -3.94 11.30 -12.58
CA VAL A 186 -3.12 12.19 -13.42
C VAL A 186 -3.64 13.63 -13.40
N GLU A 187 -4.96 13.83 -13.46
CA GLU A 187 -5.56 15.17 -13.41
C GLU A 187 -5.23 15.87 -12.09
N PHE A 188 -5.30 15.15 -10.97
CA PHE A 188 -4.93 15.66 -9.66
C PHE A 188 -3.42 15.89 -9.52
N ALA A 189 -2.59 15.02 -10.10
CA ALA A 189 -1.13 15.11 -10.04
C ALA A 189 -0.60 16.47 -10.54
N ARG A 190 -1.31 17.10 -11.48
CA ARG A 190 -0.96 18.43 -12.01
C ARG A 190 -1.05 19.53 -10.96
N SER A 191 -1.97 19.45 -10.00
CA SER A 191 -2.16 20.47 -8.96
C SER A 191 -1.60 20.02 -7.60
N GLN A 192 -1.80 18.75 -7.26
CA GLN A 192 -1.50 18.15 -5.95
C GLN A 192 -0.77 16.80 -6.15
N PRO A 193 0.50 16.82 -6.57
CA PRO A 193 1.24 15.58 -6.89
C PRO A 193 1.42 14.67 -5.68
N GLN A 194 1.68 15.20 -4.49
CA GLN A 194 1.84 14.37 -3.28
C GLN A 194 0.53 13.66 -2.91
N ALA A 195 -0.62 14.35 -2.97
CA ALA A 195 -1.92 13.75 -2.68
C ALA A 195 -2.29 12.68 -3.71
N SER A 196 -2.03 12.94 -5.00
CA SER A 196 -2.22 11.95 -6.06
C SER A 196 -1.33 10.72 -5.87
N TYR A 197 -0.07 10.92 -5.49
CA TYR A 197 0.85 9.84 -5.18
C TYR A 197 0.37 9.03 -3.98
N ALA A 198 -0.04 9.67 -2.89
CA ALA A 198 -0.58 8.99 -1.71
C ALA A 198 -1.85 8.20 -2.03
N ALA A 199 -2.78 8.78 -2.79
CA ALA A 199 -4.00 8.10 -3.22
C ALA A 199 -3.70 6.85 -4.07
N PHE A 200 -2.65 6.91 -4.89
CA PHE A 200 -2.14 5.74 -5.58
C PHE A 200 -1.60 4.73 -4.57
N THR A 201 -0.55 5.07 -3.80
CA THR A 201 0.20 4.09 -2.99
C THR A 201 -0.62 3.44 -1.88
N PHE A 202 -1.56 4.16 -1.27
CA PHE A 202 -2.41 3.65 -0.19
C PHE A 202 -3.75 3.08 -0.67
N GLY A 203 -4.05 3.18 -1.97
CA GLY A 203 -5.37 2.85 -2.52
C GLY A 203 -5.30 1.77 -3.59
N LEU A 204 -4.94 2.17 -4.81
CA LEU A 204 -5.18 1.37 -6.03
C LEU A 204 -4.44 0.01 -6.07
N PRO A 205 -3.14 -0.09 -5.73
CA PRO A 205 -2.39 -1.35 -5.82
C PRO A 205 -2.99 -2.50 -5.02
N HIS A 206 -3.67 -2.21 -3.91
CA HIS A 206 -4.31 -3.23 -3.09
C HIS A 206 -5.44 -3.95 -3.82
N ARG A 207 -6.18 -3.26 -4.71
CA ARG A 207 -7.23 -3.88 -5.54
C ARG A 207 -6.62 -4.84 -6.56
N TRP A 208 -5.48 -4.46 -7.15
CA TRP A 208 -4.81 -5.27 -8.18
C TRP A 208 -4.11 -6.47 -7.58
N THR A 209 -3.55 -6.32 -6.38
CA THR A 209 -2.84 -7.39 -5.66
C THR A 209 -3.77 -8.58 -5.39
N TYR A 210 -5.04 -8.31 -5.07
CA TYR A 210 -6.04 -9.36 -4.95
C TYR A 210 -6.20 -10.17 -6.26
N PHE A 211 -6.26 -9.50 -7.42
CA PHE A 211 -6.33 -10.19 -8.73
C PHE A 211 -5.05 -10.94 -9.05
N MET A 212 -3.88 -10.33 -8.81
CA MET A 212 -2.57 -10.95 -8.98
C MET A 212 -2.39 -12.21 -8.12
N ARG A 213 -3.05 -12.28 -6.96
CA ARG A 213 -2.99 -13.47 -6.09
C ARG A 213 -4.02 -14.53 -6.43
N THR A 214 -5.11 -14.17 -7.11
CA THR A 214 -6.26 -15.07 -7.32
C THR A 214 -6.37 -15.58 -8.74
N LEU A 215 -5.76 -14.95 -9.74
CA LEU A 215 -5.90 -15.32 -11.15
C LEU A 215 -4.53 -15.65 -11.80
N PRO A 216 -4.41 -16.78 -12.51
CA PRO A 216 -3.18 -17.15 -13.23
C PRO A 216 -3.06 -16.43 -14.58
N ASP A 217 -1.82 -16.30 -15.06
CA ASP A 217 -1.47 -15.89 -16.42
C ASP A 217 -2.12 -14.56 -16.85
N ILE A 218 -2.12 -13.56 -15.97
CA ILE A 218 -2.73 -12.23 -16.23
C ILE A 218 -1.70 -11.14 -16.55
N GLU A 219 -0.41 -11.46 -16.63
CA GLU A 219 0.69 -10.50 -16.80
C GLU A 219 0.45 -9.63 -18.03
N ASN A 220 0.18 -10.27 -19.17
CA ASN A 220 -0.07 -9.60 -20.45
C ASN A 220 -1.33 -8.73 -20.42
N LEU A 221 -2.34 -9.12 -19.64
CA LEU A 221 -3.59 -8.37 -19.53
C LEU A 221 -3.42 -7.10 -18.69
N LEU A 222 -2.42 -7.06 -17.81
CA LEU A 222 -2.08 -5.91 -16.97
C LEU A 222 -1.19 -4.88 -17.67
N GLN A 223 -0.66 -5.19 -18.86
CA GLN A 223 0.19 -4.26 -19.64
C GLN A 223 -0.46 -2.90 -19.92
N PRO A 224 -1.75 -2.77 -20.29
CA PRO A 224 -2.39 -1.46 -20.45
C PRO A 224 -2.37 -0.62 -19.16
N LEU A 225 -2.49 -1.27 -18.00
CA LEU A 225 -2.39 -0.60 -16.71
C LEU A 225 -0.96 -0.13 -16.43
N GLU A 226 0.04 -0.96 -16.73
CA GLU A 226 1.44 -0.57 -16.63
C GLU A 226 1.77 0.64 -17.51
N HIS A 227 1.32 0.66 -18.78
CA HIS A 227 1.50 1.82 -19.65
C HIS A 227 0.84 3.08 -19.07
N ALA A 228 -0.36 2.99 -18.49
CA ALA A 228 -1.00 4.13 -17.84
C ALA A 228 -0.18 4.67 -16.65
N ILE A 229 0.48 3.79 -15.90
CA ILE A 229 1.36 4.17 -14.78
C ILE A 229 2.66 4.78 -15.30
N SER A 230 3.36 4.07 -16.19
CA SER A 230 4.67 4.43 -16.75
C SER A 230 4.62 5.70 -17.58
N ASP A 231 3.67 5.79 -18.50
CA ASP A 231 3.70 6.77 -19.59
C ASP A 231 2.87 8.01 -19.27
N VAL A 232 1.97 7.92 -18.29
CA VAL A 232 1.03 9.01 -17.97
C VAL A 232 1.12 9.45 -16.51
N LEU A 233 0.99 8.53 -15.55
CA LEU A 233 1.00 8.88 -14.13
C LEU A 233 2.37 9.37 -13.64
N ILE A 234 3.42 8.58 -13.86
CA ILE A 234 4.79 8.91 -13.44
C ILE A 234 5.22 10.28 -14.01
N PRO A 235 5.09 10.54 -15.32
CA PRO A 235 5.43 11.84 -15.90
C PRO A 235 4.62 13.00 -15.32
N SER A 236 3.36 12.77 -14.97
CA SER A 236 2.50 13.82 -14.41
C SER A 236 2.84 14.16 -12.95
N LEU A 237 3.26 13.17 -12.17
CA LEU A 237 3.72 13.37 -10.79
C LEU A 237 5.04 14.17 -10.76
N ILE A 238 5.99 13.80 -11.63
CA ILE A 238 7.39 14.24 -11.56
C ILE A 238 7.70 15.39 -12.55
N GLU A 239 6.85 15.60 -13.57
CA GLU A 239 7.08 16.48 -14.73
C GLU A 239 8.34 16.10 -15.51
N ARG A 240 8.50 14.81 -15.77
CA ARG A 240 9.62 14.24 -16.52
C ARG A 240 9.30 12.81 -16.94
N ASN A 241 9.71 12.41 -18.14
CA ASN A 241 9.66 11.02 -18.58
C ASN A 241 10.84 10.24 -17.99
N CYS A 242 10.60 8.99 -17.61
CA CYS A 242 11.65 8.08 -17.16
C CYS A 242 12.17 7.24 -18.34
N SER A 243 13.47 6.91 -18.34
CA SER A 243 13.99 5.83 -19.18
C SER A 243 13.53 4.46 -18.64
N GLU A 244 13.80 3.38 -19.37
CA GLU A 244 13.45 2.02 -18.95
C GLU A 244 14.16 1.61 -17.64
N GLU A 245 15.43 2.02 -17.49
CA GLU A 245 16.23 1.79 -16.29
C GLU A 245 15.68 2.58 -15.08
N GLU A 246 15.29 3.84 -15.31
CA GLU A 246 14.68 4.68 -14.30
C GLU A 246 13.28 4.19 -13.91
N ARG A 247 12.49 3.69 -14.87
CA ARG A 247 11.19 3.08 -14.60
C ARG A 247 11.36 1.86 -13.71
N SER A 248 12.38 1.05 -13.96
CA SER A 248 12.74 -0.11 -13.13
C SER A 248 13.14 0.30 -11.72
N LEU A 249 13.89 1.40 -11.56
CA LEU A 249 14.23 1.98 -10.26
C LEU A 249 13.01 2.50 -9.50
N VAL A 250 12.15 3.27 -10.18
CA VAL A 250 10.91 3.84 -9.63
C VAL A 250 9.94 2.73 -9.19
N ALA A 251 9.96 1.57 -9.86
CA ALA A 251 9.16 0.40 -9.50
C ALA A 251 9.52 -0.24 -8.15
N LEU A 252 10.77 -0.06 -7.70
CA LEU A 252 11.25 -0.68 -6.46
C LEU A 252 10.53 -0.10 -5.24
N LEU A 253 10.60 -0.85 -4.14
CA LEU A 253 10.10 -0.40 -2.86
C LEU A 253 10.82 0.88 -2.41
N VAL A 254 10.08 1.70 -1.68
CA VAL A 254 10.58 2.96 -1.11
C VAL A 254 11.76 2.74 -0.15
N SER A 255 11.77 1.62 0.57
CA SER A 255 12.88 1.18 1.43
C SER A 255 14.14 0.76 0.66
N MET A 256 14.00 0.47 -0.63
CA MET A 256 15.09 0.08 -1.52
C MET A 256 15.49 1.23 -2.46
N GLY A 257 15.18 2.47 -2.07
CA GLY A 257 15.48 3.67 -2.85
C GLY A 257 14.53 3.92 -4.02
N GLY A 258 13.57 3.02 -4.29
CA GLY A 258 12.53 3.20 -5.30
C GLY A 258 11.45 4.21 -4.90
N PHE A 259 10.42 4.31 -5.73
CA PHE A 259 9.29 5.22 -5.54
C PHE A 259 7.99 4.47 -5.22
N GLY A 260 8.03 3.14 -5.14
CA GLY A 260 6.87 2.32 -4.79
C GLY A 260 5.79 2.21 -5.87
N LEU A 261 6.07 2.65 -7.10
CA LEU A 261 5.14 2.54 -8.23
C LEU A 261 5.36 1.23 -8.98
N ILE A 262 4.91 0.15 -8.35
CA ILE A 262 5.09 -1.25 -8.79
C ILE A 262 4.63 -1.42 -10.25
N ASN A 263 5.36 -2.23 -11.01
CA ASN A 263 4.90 -2.73 -12.30
C ASN A 263 3.96 -3.94 -12.07
N PRO A 264 2.65 -3.82 -12.33
CA PRO A 264 1.70 -4.89 -12.08
C PRO A 264 1.91 -6.09 -13.00
N SER A 265 2.35 -5.88 -14.25
CA SER A 265 2.64 -6.98 -15.18
C SER A 265 3.83 -7.82 -14.72
N ASP A 266 4.91 -7.19 -14.23
CA ASP A 266 6.10 -7.90 -13.73
C ASP A 266 5.81 -8.68 -12.44
N THR A 267 4.84 -8.21 -11.65
CA THR A 267 4.62 -8.68 -10.27
C THR A 267 3.55 -9.77 -10.19
N ALA A 268 2.70 -9.91 -11.22
CA ALA A 268 1.53 -10.77 -11.20
C ALA A 268 1.86 -12.25 -10.95
N ASP A 269 2.64 -12.89 -11.82
CA ASP A 269 3.06 -14.30 -11.67
C ASP A 269 3.73 -14.56 -10.33
N THR A 270 4.58 -13.63 -9.91
CA THR A 270 5.28 -13.71 -8.64
C THR A 270 4.34 -13.72 -7.43
N GLU A 271 3.33 -12.84 -7.41
CA GLU A 271 2.35 -12.79 -6.31
C GLU A 271 1.42 -14.01 -6.36
N TYR A 272 1.04 -14.48 -7.55
CA TYR A 272 0.25 -15.69 -7.74
C TYR A 272 0.99 -16.91 -7.19
N SER A 273 2.21 -17.17 -7.68
CA SER A 273 3.05 -18.30 -7.28
C SER A 273 3.39 -18.27 -5.79
N ALA A 274 3.66 -17.09 -5.24
CA ALA A 274 3.88 -16.91 -3.81
C ALA A 274 2.64 -17.28 -2.98
N TYR A 275 1.46 -16.84 -3.42
CA TYR A 275 0.21 -17.14 -2.75
C TYR A 275 -0.10 -18.65 -2.80
N VAL A 276 -0.06 -19.26 -3.99
CA VAL A 276 -0.32 -20.70 -4.20
C VAL A 276 0.53 -21.55 -3.27
N ARG A 277 1.82 -21.23 -3.14
CA ARG A 277 2.73 -21.97 -2.25
C ARG A 277 2.33 -21.86 -0.79
N VAL A 278 1.95 -20.66 -0.33
CA VAL A 278 1.59 -20.41 1.07
C VAL A 278 0.22 -21.00 1.41
N SER A 279 -0.73 -20.95 0.47
CA SER A 279 -2.10 -21.45 0.68
C SER A 279 -2.24 -22.95 0.47
N ALA A 280 -1.25 -23.63 -0.14
CA ALA A 280 -1.31 -25.05 -0.47
C ALA A 280 -1.82 -25.97 0.67
N PRO A 281 -1.35 -25.84 1.94
CA PRO A 281 -1.86 -26.67 3.01
C PRO A 281 -3.36 -26.48 3.28
N LEU A 282 -3.85 -25.23 3.21
CA LEU A 282 -5.26 -24.91 3.40
C LEU A 282 -6.10 -25.38 2.21
N VAL A 283 -5.64 -25.11 0.99
CA VAL A 283 -6.29 -25.54 -0.26
C VAL A 283 -6.49 -27.04 -0.26
N SER A 284 -5.45 -27.81 0.08
CA SER A 284 -5.52 -29.28 0.15
C SER A 284 -6.55 -29.77 1.16
N LYS A 285 -6.65 -29.14 2.34
CA LYS A 285 -7.66 -29.51 3.36
C LYS A 285 -9.09 -29.22 2.90
N ILE A 286 -9.30 -28.12 2.17
CA ILE A 286 -10.61 -27.77 1.60
C ILE A 286 -10.99 -28.75 0.47
N GLU A 287 -10.04 -29.10 -0.41
CA GLU A 287 -10.26 -30.04 -1.53
C GLU A 287 -10.72 -31.41 -1.06
N VAL A 288 -10.08 -31.95 -0.02
CA VAL A 288 -10.44 -33.25 0.57
C VAL A 288 -11.64 -33.16 1.53
N GLN A 289 -12.28 -31.99 1.64
CA GLN A 289 -13.44 -31.73 2.50
C GLN A 289 -13.18 -32.08 3.99
N SER A 290 -11.94 -31.96 4.44
CA SER A 290 -11.58 -32.19 5.84
C SER A 290 -12.12 -31.07 6.74
N HIS A 291 -12.22 -31.33 8.04
CA HIS A 291 -12.48 -30.29 9.06
C HIS A 291 -11.20 -29.89 9.80
N GLU A 292 -10.07 -30.52 9.48
CA GLU A 292 -8.77 -30.22 10.08
C GLU A 292 -8.19 -28.91 9.53
N ILE A 293 -7.56 -28.16 10.43
CA ILE A 293 -6.83 -26.94 10.09
C ILE A 293 -5.39 -27.33 9.74
N PRO A 294 -4.73 -26.65 8.79
CA PRO A 294 -3.30 -26.85 8.53
C PRO A 294 -2.43 -26.67 9.77
N GLU A 295 -1.30 -27.36 9.82
CA GLU A 295 -0.33 -27.21 10.90
C GLU A 295 0.26 -25.79 10.87
N GLU A 296 0.12 -25.05 11.97
CA GLU A 296 0.55 -23.66 12.03
C GLU A 296 2.06 -23.50 11.77
N ALA A 297 2.88 -24.41 12.29
CA ALA A 297 4.33 -24.40 12.08
C ALA A 297 4.70 -24.60 10.60
N GLU A 298 3.95 -25.42 9.85
CA GLU A 298 4.15 -25.61 8.42
C GLU A 298 3.82 -24.32 7.64
N VAL A 299 2.65 -23.72 7.91
CA VAL A 299 2.23 -22.47 7.27
C VAL A 299 3.22 -21.35 7.55
N GLN A 300 3.68 -21.22 8.81
CA GLN A 300 4.68 -20.21 9.18
C GLN A 300 6.02 -20.42 8.46
N ARG A 301 6.48 -21.67 8.30
CA ARG A 301 7.68 -22.00 7.50
C ARG A 301 7.52 -21.59 6.05
N LEU A 302 6.39 -21.92 5.41
CA LEU A 302 6.12 -21.55 4.01
C LEU A 302 6.10 -20.04 3.83
N VAL A 303 5.40 -19.32 4.72
CA VAL A 303 5.37 -17.85 4.72
C VAL A 303 6.78 -17.27 4.84
N TYR A 304 7.61 -17.80 5.73
CA TYR A 304 8.98 -17.34 5.90
C TYR A 304 9.84 -17.57 4.64
N VAL A 305 9.80 -18.79 4.08
CA VAL A 305 10.56 -19.13 2.87
C VAL A 305 10.15 -18.25 1.69
N THR A 306 8.85 -18.11 1.45
CA THR A 306 8.33 -17.27 0.35
C THR A 306 8.68 -15.79 0.53
N ARG A 307 8.65 -15.27 1.77
CA ARG A 307 9.09 -13.90 2.05
C ARG A 307 10.58 -13.72 1.78
N LYS A 308 11.40 -14.65 2.25
CA LYS A 308 12.85 -14.62 2.02
C LYS A 308 13.19 -14.65 0.54
N GLU A 309 12.60 -15.56 -0.23
CA GLU A 309 12.79 -15.63 -1.69
C GLU A 309 12.37 -14.32 -2.39
N LYS A 310 11.27 -13.70 -1.93
CA LYS A 310 10.83 -12.40 -2.45
C LYS A 310 11.83 -11.30 -2.15
N ASP A 311 12.36 -11.24 -0.94
CA ASP A 311 13.35 -10.26 -0.52
C ASP A 311 14.67 -10.45 -1.29
N ASP A 312 15.13 -11.70 -1.45
CA ASP A 312 16.33 -12.05 -2.22
C ASP A 312 16.20 -11.61 -3.69
N ARG A 313 15.05 -11.87 -4.33
CA ARG A 313 14.78 -11.43 -5.71
C ARG A 313 14.70 -9.91 -5.84
N LEU A 314 14.11 -9.22 -4.86
CA LEU A 314 14.07 -7.76 -4.85
C LEU A 314 15.47 -7.17 -4.70
N ASN A 315 16.32 -7.77 -3.87
CA ASN A 315 17.72 -7.37 -3.73
C ASN A 315 18.50 -7.60 -5.02
N GLU A 316 18.30 -8.74 -5.69
CA GLU A 316 18.90 -9.00 -7.00
C GLU A 316 18.45 -7.96 -8.05
N LYS A 317 17.15 -7.61 -8.07
CA LYS A 317 16.61 -6.57 -8.97
C LYS A 317 17.23 -5.20 -8.65
N LEU A 318 17.41 -4.86 -7.38
CA LEU A 318 18.07 -3.62 -6.97
C LEU A 318 19.51 -3.55 -7.46
N GLU A 319 20.31 -4.61 -7.30
CA GLU A 319 21.69 -4.63 -7.77
C GLU A 319 21.80 -4.55 -9.30
N LYS A 320 20.89 -5.22 -10.03
CA LYS A 320 20.80 -5.09 -11.50
C LYS A 320 20.49 -3.65 -11.92
N VAL A 321 19.50 -3.01 -11.28
CA VAL A 321 19.12 -1.62 -11.59
C VAL A 321 20.26 -0.65 -11.25
N LYS A 322 20.95 -0.84 -10.11
CA LYS A 322 22.11 -0.02 -9.75
C LYS A 322 23.19 -0.06 -10.84
N ALA A 323 23.47 -1.23 -11.39
CA ALA A 323 24.47 -1.38 -12.46
C ALA A 323 24.12 -0.64 -13.77
N LEU A 324 22.84 -0.31 -13.99
CA LEU A 324 22.34 0.34 -15.20
C LEU A 324 22.20 1.87 -15.07
N VAL A 325 22.08 2.39 -13.84
CA VAL A 325 21.93 3.83 -13.59
C VAL A 325 23.28 4.52 -13.37
N PRO A 326 23.41 5.83 -13.66
CA PRO A 326 24.66 6.57 -13.47
C PRO A 326 25.17 6.54 -12.02
N ASP A 327 26.50 6.55 -11.82
CA ASP A 327 27.13 6.50 -10.48
C ASP A 327 26.57 7.53 -9.48
N LYS A 328 26.19 8.72 -9.96
CA LYS A 328 25.58 9.75 -9.11
C LYS A 328 24.19 9.33 -8.62
N THR A 329 23.37 8.79 -9.49
CA THR A 329 22.06 8.23 -9.14
C THR A 329 22.22 7.03 -8.23
N GLN A 330 23.21 6.15 -8.45
CA GLN A 330 23.50 5.04 -7.53
C GLN A 330 23.80 5.54 -6.11
N ARG A 331 24.61 6.58 -5.98
CA ARG A 331 24.92 7.21 -4.68
C ARG A 331 23.66 7.80 -4.03
N ALA A 332 22.82 8.48 -4.80
CA ALA A 332 21.57 9.04 -4.29
C ALA A 332 20.59 7.94 -3.82
N VAL A 333 20.48 6.85 -4.58
CA VAL A 333 19.69 5.66 -4.22
C VAL A 333 20.22 5.00 -2.95
N TYR A 334 21.54 4.87 -2.81
CA TYR A 334 22.15 4.35 -1.58
C TYR A 334 21.75 5.17 -0.36
N LEU A 335 21.81 6.51 -0.44
CA LEU A 335 21.36 7.39 0.65
C LEU A 335 19.84 7.29 0.89
N ALA A 336 19.05 7.05 -0.16
CA ALA A 336 17.60 6.88 -0.05
C ALA A 336 17.18 5.57 0.65
N CYS A 337 18.05 4.55 0.65
CA CYS A 337 17.85 3.29 1.38
C CYS A 337 18.10 3.42 2.89
N GLU A 338 18.69 4.50 3.36
CA GLU A 338 18.96 4.71 4.78
C GLU A 338 17.66 4.76 5.60
N THR A 339 17.76 4.29 6.84
CA THR A 339 16.58 4.19 7.72
C THR A 339 15.98 5.56 7.96
N GLY A 340 14.70 5.71 7.62
CA GLY A 340 13.95 6.97 7.78
C GLY A 340 14.12 7.98 6.64
N ALA A 341 15.05 7.78 5.70
CA ALA A 341 15.29 8.71 4.59
C ALA A 341 14.06 8.87 3.66
N SER A 342 13.20 7.86 3.64
CA SER A 342 12.05 7.80 2.75
C SER A 342 10.68 7.97 3.45
N ASN A 343 10.66 8.36 4.73
CA ASN A 343 9.41 8.49 5.50
C ASN A 343 8.44 9.51 4.90
N TRP A 344 8.94 10.56 4.24
CA TRP A 344 8.11 11.56 3.58
C TRP A 344 7.27 11.01 2.40
N LEU A 345 7.59 9.81 1.91
CA LEU A 345 6.82 9.08 0.90
C LEU A 345 5.85 8.06 1.50
N THR A 346 6.03 7.66 2.76
CA THR A 346 5.22 6.62 3.41
C THR A 346 4.26 7.18 4.46
N VAL A 347 4.29 8.49 4.69
CA VAL A 347 3.37 9.20 5.59
C VAL A 347 2.19 9.75 4.79
N ILE A 348 0.99 9.69 5.38
CA ILE A 348 -0.22 10.30 4.83
C ILE A 348 -0.07 11.83 4.90
N PRO A 349 -0.26 12.58 3.80
CA PRO A 349 -0.07 14.03 3.77
C PRO A 349 -1.24 14.75 4.48
N LEU A 350 -1.18 14.79 5.81
CA LEU A 350 -2.17 15.47 6.65
C LEU A 350 -1.78 16.94 6.83
N LYS A 351 -2.62 17.82 6.27
CA LYS A 351 -2.42 19.27 6.33
C LYS A 351 -2.45 19.82 7.76
N ASP A 352 -3.34 19.29 8.61
CA ASP A 352 -3.47 19.74 10.01
C ASP A 352 -2.23 19.45 10.87
N MET A 353 -1.33 18.57 10.39
CA MET A 353 -0.06 18.24 11.03
C MET A 353 1.15 18.79 10.27
N ASP A 354 0.96 19.64 9.25
CA ASP A 354 2.00 20.16 8.36
C ASP A 354 2.87 19.07 7.70
N PHE A 355 2.27 17.90 7.42
CA PHE A 355 2.93 16.79 6.72
C PHE A 355 2.79 16.89 5.19
N ASP A 356 2.06 17.89 4.69
CA ASP A 356 1.93 18.13 3.27
C ASP A 356 3.12 18.94 2.71
N LEU A 357 3.61 18.49 1.57
CA LEU A 357 4.58 19.19 0.76
C LEU A 357 3.84 19.92 -0.35
N ASN A 358 4.16 21.20 -0.52
CA ASN A 358 3.68 21.91 -1.69
C ASN A 358 4.19 21.23 -2.99
N LYS A 359 3.48 21.47 -4.09
CA LYS A 359 3.74 20.86 -5.40
C LYS A 359 5.21 20.93 -5.83
N ARG A 360 5.88 22.06 -5.59
CA ARG A 360 7.29 22.27 -5.97
C ARG A 360 8.24 21.50 -5.06
N LYS A 361 8.05 21.59 -3.73
CA LYS A 361 8.81 20.86 -2.72
C LYS A 361 8.77 19.35 -2.96
N PHE A 362 7.59 18.80 -3.26
CA PHE A 362 7.44 17.37 -3.55
C PHE A 362 8.28 16.95 -4.77
N ARG A 363 8.18 17.69 -5.88
CA ARG A 363 8.91 17.35 -7.11
C ARG A 363 10.40 17.56 -7.01
N ASP A 364 10.82 18.65 -6.36
CA ASP A 364 12.23 18.91 -6.12
C ASP A 364 12.82 17.84 -5.17
N ALA A 365 12.06 17.38 -4.17
CA ALA A 365 12.47 16.25 -3.32
C ALA A 365 12.60 14.94 -4.10
N VAL A 366 11.66 14.62 -5.01
CA VAL A 366 11.78 13.45 -5.90
C VAL A 366 13.02 13.56 -6.79
N ARG A 367 13.30 14.75 -7.35
CA ARG A 367 14.48 14.96 -8.19
C ARG A 367 15.77 14.82 -7.40
N LEU A 368 15.84 15.38 -6.19
CA LEU A 368 16.98 15.22 -5.28
C LEU A 368 17.22 13.75 -4.90
N ARG A 369 16.15 12.99 -4.71
CA ARG A 369 16.23 11.55 -4.37
C ARG A 369 16.97 10.73 -5.44
N TYR A 370 16.84 11.10 -6.71
CA TYR A 370 17.42 10.36 -7.84
C TYR A 370 18.60 11.09 -8.52
N ASP A 371 19.04 12.20 -7.96
CA ASP A 371 20.00 13.13 -8.58
C ASP A 371 19.57 13.59 -9.99
N TRP A 372 18.25 13.80 -10.18
CA TRP A 372 17.72 14.33 -11.43
C TRP A 372 17.85 15.85 -11.52
N PRO A 373 18.00 16.41 -12.74
CA PRO A 373 18.08 17.85 -12.94
C PRO A 373 16.86 18.60 -12.41
N ILE A 374 17.09 19.63 -11.59
CA ILE A 374 16.06 20.55 -11.12
C ILE A 374 15.91 21.69 -12.15
N PRO A 375 14.71 21.92 -12.72
CA PRO A 375 14.47 22.96 -13.71
C PRO A 375 14.56 24.35 -13.07
N ASN A 376 14.87 25.35 -13.89
CA ASN A 376 14.93 26.76 -13.50
C ASN A 376 15.96 27.06 -12.38
N ASN A 377 16.98 26.22 -12.27
CA ASN A 377 18.16 26.48 -11.46
C ASN A 377 19.09 27.47 -12.19
N SER A 378 19.72 28.40 -11.45
CA SER A 378 20.81 29.20 -11.98
C SER A 378 21.93 28.27 -12.47
N SER A 379 22.51 28.54 -13.63
CA SER A 379 23.65 27.74 -14.12
C SER A 379 24.93 28.05 -13.35
N VAL A 380 25.01 29.21 -12.68
CA VAL A 380 26.21 29.71 -12.02
C VAL A 380 25.89 30.20 -10.60
N CYS A 381 26.73 29.83 -9.65
CA CYS A 381 26.67 30.28 -8.27
C CYS A 381 27.31 31.66 -8.10
N VAL A 382 26.99 32.37 -7.01
CA VAL A 382 27.60 33.68 -6.65
C VAL A 382 29.14 33.60 -6.55
N CYS A 383 29.70 32.42 -6.29
CA CYS A 383 31.16 32.23 -6.29
C CYS A 383 31.78 32.12 -7.69
N GLY A 384 30.97 32.10 -8.76
CA GLY A 384 31.41 31.94 -10.15
C GLY A 384 31.51 30.50 -10.65
N SER A 385 31.27 29.49 -9.80
CA SER A 385 31.30 28.07 -10.19
C SER A 385 29.94 27.61 -10.73
N LEU A 386 29.92 26.51 -11.49
CA LEU A 386 28.67 25.87 -11.92
C LEU A 386 27.82 25.48 -10.71
N PHE A 387 26.54 25.83 -10.74
CA PHE A 387 25.64 25.54 -9.64
C PHE A 387 25.04 24.13 -9.80
N THR A 388 25.44 23.25 -8.89
CA THR A 388 24.86 21.92 -8.68
C THR A 388 24.32 21.82 -7.25
N VAL A 389 23.50 20.80 -6.96
CA VAL A 389 23.04 20.51 -5.60
C VAL A 389 24.24 20.31 -4.66
N ASP A 390 25.22 19.52 -5.09
CA ASP A 390 26.47 19.33 -4.34
C ASP A 390 27.18 20.66 -4.07
N HIS A 391 27.29 21.52 -5.09
CA HIS A 391 27.91 22.83 -4.95
C HIS A 391 27.14 23.71 -3.96
N ALA A 392 25.81 23.70 -4.00
CA ALA A 392 24.97 24.43 -3.05
C ALA A 392 25.23 24.00 -1.61
N MET A 393 25.55 22.72 -1.37
CA MET A 393 25.82 22.18 -0.03
C MET A 393 27.24 22.49 0.50
N ILE A 394 28.17 22.90 -0.36
CA ILE A 394 29.58 23.15 0.04
C ILE A 394 30.05 24.60 -0.19
N CYS A 395 29.29 25.39 -0.95
CA CYS A 395 29.71 26.74 -1.34
C CYS A 395 29.74 27.71 -0.15
N GLN A 396 30.93 28.25 0.12
CA GLN A 396 31.21 29.17 1.22
C GLN A 396 30.81 30.63 0.92
N ARG A 397 30.34 30.95 -0.30
CA ARG A 397 30.01 32.33 -0.71
C ARG A 397 28.54 32.57 -1.04
N GLY A 398 27.82 31.56 -1.51
CA GLY A 398 26.41 31.71 -1.91
C GLY A 398 25.55 30.45 -1.79
N GLY A 399 26.08 29.39 -1.19
CA GLY A 399 25.36 28.12 -0.99
C GLY A 399 24.47 28.10 0.26
N LEU A 400 23.81 26.97 0.49
CA LEU A 400 22.97 26.71 1.66
C LEU A 400 23.72 26.86 2.98
N VAL A 401 25.04 26.63 2.99
CA VAL A 401 25.87 26.79 4.19
C VAL A 401 25.89 28.23 4.66
N ILE A 402 26.16 29.18 3.76
CA ILE A 402 26.23 30.61 4.15
C ILE A 402 24.82 31.16 4.41
N GLN A 403 23.80 30.70 3.68
CA GLN A 403 22.42 31.10 3.92
C GLN A 403 21.95 30.69 5.31
N ARG A 404 22.11 29.42 5.69
CA ARG A 404 21.75 28.94 7.03
C ARG A 404 22.55 29.63 8.13
N HIS A 405 23.84 29.87 7.90
CA HIS A 405 24.67 30.62 8.84
C HIS A 405 24.11 32.02 9.07
N ASN A 406 23.80 32.74 7.99
CA ASN A 406 23.27 34.09 8.06
C ASN A 406 21.88 34.12 8.70
N GLU A 407 20.99 33.19 8.35
CA GLU A 407 19.66 33.09 8.98
C GLU A 407 19.74 32.90 10.51
N ILE A 408 20.62 32.02 11.00
CA ILE A 408 20.81 31.81 12.45
C ILE A 408 21.40 33.05 13.10
N ARG A 409 22.43 33.64 12.48
CA ARG A 409 23.08 34.86 12.95
C ARG A 409 22.06 36.00 13.07
N ASP A 410 21.30 36.24 12.01
CA ASP A 410 20.34 37.34 11.92
C ASP A 410 19.21 37.15 12.94
N LEU A 411 18.70 35.92 13.11
CA LEU A 411 17.74 35.60 14.18
C LEU A 411 18.32 35.88 15.58
N GLN A 412 19.58 35.51 15.84
CA GLN A 412 20.19 35.78 17.14
C GLN A 412 20.46 37.28 17.36
N ALA A 413 20.81 38.02 16.32
CA ALA A 413 20.91 39.47 16.37
C ALA A 413 19.57 40.10 16.76
N GLU A 414 18.47 39.71 16.11
CA GLU A 414 17.11 40.16 16.46
C GLU A 414 16.73 39.82 17.92
N LEU A 415 17.07 38.61 18.38
CA LEU A 415 16.83 38.21 19.77
C LEU A 415 17.65 39.04 20.77
N LEU A 416 18.90 39.37 20.41
CA LEU A 416 19.79 40.17 21.25
C LEU A 416 19.40 41.64 21.29
N ASP A 417 18.92 42.21 20.19
CA ASP A 417 18.45 43.60 20.13
C ASP A 417 17.27 43.84 21.10
N MET A 418 16.44 42.82 21.35
CA MET A 418 15.35 42.92 22.33
C MET A 418 15.80 43.04 23.80
N VAL A 419 17.01 42.59 24.14
CA VAL A 419 17.47 42.47 25.54
C VAL A 419 18.79 43.20 25.83
N CYS A 420 19.59 43.48 24.81
CA CYS A 420 20.88 44.15 24.89
C CYS A 420 20.83 45.53 24.20
N TYR A 421 21.94 46.27 24.25
CA TYR A 421 22.06 47.59 23.63
C TYR A 421 23.21 47.60 22.61
N ASP A 422 23.18 48.50 21.63
CA ASP A 422 24.25 48.67 20.62
C ASP A 422 24.55 47.36 19.87
N GLU A 423 23.49 46.72 19.38
CA GLU A 423 23.58 45.50 18.55
C GLU A 423 24.10 45.84 17.14
N GLN A 424 25.04 45.02 16.65
CA GLN A 424 25.60 45.15 15.31
C GLN A 424 25.88 43.77 14.70
N VAL A 425 25.36 43.54 13.50
CA VAL A 425 25.67 42.38 12.66
C VAL A 425 26.96 42.62 11.86
N GLU A 426 27.82 41.61 11.81
CA GLU A 426 29.10 41.68 11.10
C GLU A 426 30.02 42.88 11.44
N PRO A 427 30.24 43.21 12.73
CA PRO A 427 31.06 44.35 13.12
C PRO A 427 32.51 44.17 12.68
N ALA A 428 33.10 45.25 12.16
CA ALA A 428 34.53 45.28 11.84
C ALA A 428 35.36 45.28 13.13
N LEU A 429 36.32 44.36 13.24
CA LEU A 429 37.27 44.35 14.34
C LEU A 429 38.31 45.46 14.18
N GLN A 430 38.80 45.94 15.32
CA GLN A 430 39.87 46.94 15.33
C GLN A 430 41.17 46.36 14.75
N PRO A 431 41.96 47.17 14.01
CA PRO A 431 43.26 46.75 13.50
C PRO A 431 44.21 46.35 14.63
N ILE A 432 45.03 45.32 14.39
CA ILE A 432 46.00 44.84 15.37
C ILE A 432 47.19 45.80 15.46
N THR A 433 47.49 46.29 16.65
CA THR A 433 48.72 47.03 16.98
C THR A 433 49.55 46.27 18.00
N GLY A 434 50.44 45.40 17.51
CA GLY A 434 51.54 44.80 18.31
C GLY A 434 51.15 43.74 19.35
N GLN A 435 49.95 43.15 19.25
CA GLN A 435 49.47 42.12 20.18
C GLN A 435 49.85 40.70 19.70
N GLU A 436 50.22 39.82 20.63
CA GLU A 436 50.41 38.39 20.37
C GLU A 436 49.08 37.63 20.51
N PHE A 437 48.75 36.81 19.51
CA PHE A 437 47.52 36.03 19.49
C PHE A 437 47.80 34.53 19.44
N LEU A 438 46.82 33.74 19.91
CA LEU A 438 46.84 32.28 19.81
C LEU A 438 46.85 31.83 18.34
N ARG A 439 47.51 30.68 18.09
CA ARG A 439 47.55 30.03 16.76
C ARG A 439 46.13 29.81 16.22
N GLY A 440 45.86 30.32 15.02
CA GLY A 440 44.57 30.20 14.33
C GLY A 440 43.66 31.45 14.40
N THR A 441 44.13 32.54 15.04
CA THR A 441 43.41 33.82 15.07
C THR A 441 43.46 34.50 13.69
N ASN A 442 42.31 34.96 13.18
CA ASN A 442 42.27 35.70 11.92
C ASN A 442 42.76 37.14 12.15
N GLN A 443 43.93 37.46 11.61
CA GLN A 443 44.60 38.77 11.79
C GLN A 443 44.41 39.71 10.58
N ALA A 444 43.50 39.38 9.67
CA ALA A 444 43.24 40.20 8.48
C ALA A 444 42.69 41.59 8.87
N PRO A 445 43.07 42.67 8.16
CA PRO A 445 42.64 44.05 8.46
C PRO A 445 41.13 44.32 8.30
N TYR A 446 40.36 43.33 7.85
CA TYR A 446 38.90 43.39 7.72
C TYR A 446 38.23 42.19 8.42
N ALA A 447 38.85 41.65 9.46
CA ALA A 447 38.23 40.56 10.24
C ALA A 447 36.90 41.04 10.83
N ARG A 448 35.85 40.25 10.63
CA ARG A 448 34.50 40.48 11.17
C ARG A 448 34.14 39.35 12.12
N LEU A 449 33.34 39.68 13.14
CA LEU A 449 32.62 38.69 13.95
C LEU A 449 31.17 38.66 13.51
N ASP A 450 30.37 37.72 14.02
CA ASP A 450 29.01 37.54 13.49
C ASP A 450 28.03 38.54 14.10
N VAL A 451 28.08 38.72 15.43
CA VAL A 451 27.23 39.68 16.17
C VAL A 451 28.04 40.35 17.29
N HIS A 452 27.80 41.64 17.50
CA HIS A 452 28.21 42.40 18.69
C HIS A 452 26.98 42.91 19.43
N CYS A 453 27.04 42.90 20.76
CA CYS A 453 26.08 43.63 21.59
C CYS A 453 26.71 44.08 22.90
N ARG A 454 26.08 45.03 23.60
CA ARG A 454 26.48 45.49 24.94
C ARG A 454 25.45 45.12 25.98
N GLY A 455 25.93 44.76 27.17
CA GLY A 455 25.07 44.46 28.32
C GLY A 455 24.72 42.98 28.50
N PHE A 456 25.27 42.09 27.67
CA PHE A 456 24.95 40.65 27.73
C PHE A 456 25.46 39.97 29.01
N TRP A 457 26.73 40.18 29.36
CA TRP A 457 27.33 39.60 30.58
C TRP A 457 27.24 40.54 31.78
N GLU A 458 27.56 41.82 31.56
CA GLU A 458 27.60 42.87 32.59
C GLU A 458 27.12 44.18 31.95
N ARG A 459 26.52 45.05 32.76
CA ARG A 459 26.00 46.35 32.30
C ARG A 459 27.10 47.12 31.55
N GLN A 460 26.80 47.58 30.33
CA GLN A 460 27.69 48.34 29.44
C GLN A 460 28.91 47.57 28.88
N ARG A 461 29.09 46.28 29.18
CA ARG A 461 30.21 45.49 28.65
C ARG A 461 29.88 44.94 27.26
N ALA A 462 30.81 45.08 26.31
CA ALA A 462 30.70 44.50 24.98
C ALA A 462 30.88 42.99 25.01
N ALA A 463 30.04 42.29 24.26
CA ALA A 463 30.13 40.88 23.98
C ALA A 463 30.17 40.69 22.45
N PHE A 464 31.00 39.75 22.00
CA PHE A 464 31.11 39.42 20.59
C PHE A 464 30.89 37.93 20.40
N PHE A 465 30.08 37.59 19.40
CA PHE A 465 29.71 36.22 19.08
C PHE A 465 30.30 35.81 17.74
N ARG A 466 30.73 34.55 17.70
CA ARG A 466 31.08 33.86 16.46
C ARG A 466 30.32 32.56 16.38
N TYR A 467 29.44 32.44 15.40
CA TYR A 467 28.71 31.23 15.10
C TYR A 467 29.58 30.35 14.21
N LYS A 468 29.68 29.07 14.60
CA LYS A 468 30.37 28.07 13.78
C LYS A 468 29.32 27.09 13.30
N GLY A 469 29.12 27.05 11.99
CA GLY A 469 28.38 25.95 11.37
C GLY A 469 29.18 24.66 11.54
N VAL A 470 28.65 23.71 12.31
CA VAL A 470 29.19 22.35 12.36
C VAL A 470 28.56 21.59 11.20
N SER A 471 29.29 21.44 10.09
CA SER A 471 28.91 20.50 9.06
C SER A 471 29.27 19.10 9.55
N PHE A 472 28.27 18.32 9.98
CA PHE A 472 28.45 16.88 10.12
C PHE A 472 28.60 16.32 8.70
N GLN A 473 29.84 16.14 8.24
CA GLN A 473 30.11 15.15 7.21
C GLN A 473 29.82 13.80 7.87
N ARG A 474 28.70 13.17 7.51
CA ARG A 474 28.52 11.74 7.71
C ARG A 474 29.14 11.00 6.55
#